data_AF-A0A9Q1BSQ6-F1
#
_entry.id   AF-A0A9Q1BSQ6-F1
#
_cell.length_a   1.000
_cell.length_b   1.000
_cell.length_c   1.000
_cell.angle_alpha   90.00
_cell.angle_beta   90.00
_cell.angle_gamma   90.00
#
_symmetry.space_group_name_H-M   'P 1'
#
loop_
_entity.id
_entity.type
_entity.pdbx_description
1 polymer ?
#
loop_
_entity_poly.entity_id
_entity_poly.type
_entity_poly.pdbx_seq_one_letter_code
_entity_poly.pdbx_strand_id
1 'polypeptide(L)'
;MEQFSNPDTDKNPRILTDFTDGSSFKSKVFFQDGSKIILLLFQDSFEIVNPLGSARTKHKILATYMTLDNLYAYNRDKVDQIHLVSLCKDKCLKHFGAAKVFKRLLDDLCVLEKEGIDTGHGRHVKGGGGGVAFISGNNFGSHTIGGYLQVSLVNMCADIA
;
A
#
# COMPACT_ATOMS: atom_id res chain seq x y z
N MET A 1 -3.81 -20.48 -10.07
CA MET A 1 -2.47 -20.74 -9.49
C MET A 1 -1.38 -20.18 -10.39
N GLU A 2 -1.55 -20.21 -11.73
CA GLU A 2 -0.69 -19.48 -12.69
C GLU A 2 -0.70 -17.95 -12.52
N GLN A 3 -1.80 -17.38 -12.00
CA GLN A 3 -1.99 -15.93 -11.82
C GLN A 3 -0.90 -15.23 -11.00
N PHE A 4 -0.39 -15.87 -9.95
CA PHE A 4 0.64 -15.29 -9.08
C PHE A 4 2.04 -15.40 -9.69
N SER A 5 2.25 -16.40 -10.54
CA SER A 5 3.54 -16.69 -11.17
C SER A 5 3.78 -15.83 -12.41
N ASN A 6 2.71 -15.45 -13.12
CA ASN A 6 2.78 -14.63 -14.33
C ASN A 6 1.47 -13.84 -14.56
N PRO A 7 1.28 -12.69 -13.87
CA PRO A 7 0.07 -11.88 -14.02
C PRO A 7 -0.02 -11.17 -15.38
N ASP A 8 1.09 -11.01 -16.10
CA ASP A 8 1.17 -10.34 -17.40
C ASP A 8 1.44 -11.36 -18.51
N THR A 9 0.40 -11.67 -19.29
CA THR A 9 0.46 -12.75 -20.29
C THR A 9 1.06 -12.34 -21.64
N ASP A 10 1.35 -11.05 -21.88
CA ASP A 10 1.86 -10.56 -23.18
C ASP A 10 2.71 -9.29 -23.05
N LYS A 11 4.00 -9.43 -22.68
CA LYS A 11 4.92 -8.29 -22.52
C LYS A 11 5.72 -8.02 -23.80
N ASN A 12 5.48 -6.87 -24.43
CA ASN A 12 6.41 -6.31 -25.41
C ASN A 12 7.53 -5.55 -24.68
N PRO A 13 8.81 -5.96 -24.78
CA PRO A 13 9.91 -5.36 -24.03
C PRO A 13 10.20 -3.89 -24.40
N ARG A 14 9.61 -3.37 -25.48
CA ARG A 14 9.72 -1.96 -25.90
C ARG A 14 8.62 -1.08 -25.32
N ILE A 15 7.62 -1.64 -24.64
CA ILE A 15 6.47 -0.93 -24.09
C ILE A 15 6.48 -1.15 -22.58
N LEU A 16 6.41 -0.07 -21.82
CA LEU A 16 6.19 -0.12 -20.38
C LEU A 16 4.68 -0.24 -20.14
N THR A 17 4.29 -1.26 -19.39
CA THR A 17 2.89 -1.65 -19.15
C THR A 17 2.49 -1.54 -17.69
N ASP A 18 3.42 -1.79 -16.76
CA ASP A 18 3.18 -1.69 -15.32
C ASP A 18 4.42 -1.15 -14.57
N PHE A 19 4.27 -0.75 -13.31
CA PHE A 19 5.40 -0.31 -12.48
C PHE A 19 6.45 -1.42 -12.28
N THR A 20 6.04 -2.68 -12.43
CA THR A 20 6.95 -3.85 -12.40
C THR A 20 7.96 -3.84 -13.55
N ASP A 21 7.69 -3.11 -14.63
CA ASP A 21 8.63 -2.93 -15.74
C ASP A 21 9.77 -1.94 -15.40
N GLY A 22 9.58 -1.13 -14.36
CA GLY A 22 10.55 -0.16 -13.87
C GLY A 22 11.79 -0.80 -13.24
N SER A 23 12.95 -0.14 -13.40
CA SER A 23 14.22 -0.61 -12.85
C SER A 23 14.22 -0.71 -11.32
N SER A 24 13.50 0.18 -10.63
CA SER A 24 13.37 0.17 -9.17
C SER A 24 12.70 -1.08 -8.63
N PHE A 25 11.73 -1.64 -9.37
CA PHE A 25 11.07 -2.89 -8.98
C PHE A 25 11.95 -4.10 -9.33
N LYS A 26 12.50 -4.13 -10.55
CA LYS A 26 13.37 -5.21 -11.03
C LYS A 26 14.64 -5.40 -10.20
N SER A 27 15.16 -4.34 -9.57
CA SER A 27 16.34 -4.43 -8.71
C SER A 27 16.05 -5.03 -7.32
N LYS A 28 14.79 -5.10 -6.90
CA LYS A 28 14.39 -5.62 -5.58
C LYS A 28 14.17 -7.13 -5.66
N VAL A 29 15.20 -7.89 -5.26
CA VAL A 29 15.21 -9.36 -5.23
C VAL A 29 14.02 -9.94 -4.46
N PHE A 30 13.60 -9.28 -3.37
CA PHE A 30 12.45 -9.69 -2.57
C PHE A 30 11.19 -9.90 -3.41
N PHE A 31 10.88 -8.98 -4.34
CA PHE A 31 9.68 -9.06 -5.17
C PHE A 31 9.82 -9.92 -6.42
N GLN A 32 10.98 -10.53 -6.67
CA GLN A 32 11.18 -11.44 -7.81
C GLN A 32 10.73 -12.88 -7.50
N ASP A 33 10.46 -13.18 -6.23
CA ASP A 33 9.89 -14.46 -5.82
C ASP A 33 8.36 -14.43 -6.04
N GLY A 34 7.87 -15.22 -6.99
CA GLY A 34 6.45 -15.31 -7.34
C GLY A 34 5.54 -15.88 -6.24
N SER A 35 6.11 -16.32 -5.11
CA SER A 35 5.34 -16.68 -3.92
C SER A 35 4.96 -15.48 -3.05
N LYS A 36 5.57 -14.31 -3.26
CA LYS A 36 5.34 -13.11 -2.43
C LYS A 36 4.01 -12.45 -2.75
N ILE A 37 3.34 -12.00 -1.71
CA ILE A 37 2.22 -11.06 -1.83
C ILE A 37 2.80 -9.65 -2.04
N ILE A 38 2.31 -8.95 -3.06
CA ILE A 38 2.71 -7.58 -3.34
C ILE A 38 1.54 -6.67 -3.02
N LEU A 39 1.75 -5.75 -2.08
CA LEU A 39 0.76 -4.77 -1.63
C LEU A 39 1.04 -3.40 -2.25
N LEU A 40 -0.02 -2.76 -2.73
CA LEU A 40 -0.02 -1.35 -3.11
C LEU A 40 -0.85 -0.59 -2.09
N LEU A 41 -0.28 0.44 -1.47
CA LEU A 41 -1.02 1.31 -0.55
C LEU A 41 -1.38 2.62 -1.24
N PHE A 42 -2.58 3.13 -0.96
CA PHE A 42 -3.01 4.44 -1.43
C PHE A 42 -3.67 5.25 -0.30
N GLN A 43 -3.36 6.54 -0.24
CA GLN A 43 -3.94 7.46 0.73
C GLN A 43 -4.82 8.52 0.08
N ASP A 44 -6.03 8.66 0.61
CA ASP A 44 -6.95 9.73 0.24
C ASP A 44 -7.50 10.45 1.47
N SER A 45 -7.75 11.75 1.34
CA SER A 45 -8.31 12.56 2.41
C SER A 45 -9.62 13.19 1.97
N PHE A 46 -10.68 12.94 2.73
CA PHE A 46 -12.01 13.47 2.45
C PHE A 46 -12.65 14.10 3.69
N GLU A 47 -13.66 14.94 3.47
CA GLU A 47 -14.49 15.51 4.52
C GLU A 47 -15.84 14.81 4.55
N ILE A 48 -16.28 14.41 5.75
CA ILE A 48 -17.60 13.77 5.95
C ILE A 48 -18.73 14.79 6.19
N VAL A 49 -18.42 16.08 6.15
CA VAL A 49 -19.37 17.17 6.38
C VAL A 49 -19.75 17.85 5.08
N ASN A 50 -20.90 18.55 5.09
CA ASN A 50 -21.30 19.40 3.98
C ASN A 50 -20.15 20.40 3.67
N PRO A 51 -19.58 20.36 2.45
CA PRO A 51 -18.46 21.22 2.07
C PRO A 51 -18.83 22.72 2.04
N LEU A 52 -20.12 23.06 2.06
CA LEU A 52 -20.63 24.43 2.06
C LEU A 52 -21.13 24.91 3.44
N GLY A 53 -21.16 24.03 4.46
CA GLY A 53 -21.70 24.34 5.78
C GLY A 53 -20.67 24.92 6.76
N SER A 54 -21.16 25.44 7.90
CA SER A 54 -20.32 25.99 9.00
C SER A 54 -19.43 24.95 9.70
N ALA A 55 -19.55 23.67 9.34
CA ALA A 55 -18.72 22.58 9.82
C ALA A 55 -17.59 22.18 8.84
N ARG A 56 -17.47 22.84 7.68
CA ARG A 56 -16.39 22.65 6.70
C ARG A 56 -15.03 22.57 7.39
N THR A 57 -14.17 21.65 6.95
CA THR A 57 -12.83 21.35 7.48
C THR A 57 -12.75 20.77 8.90
N LYS A 58 -13.84 20.69 9.67
CA LYS A 58 -13.79 20.20 11.06
C LYS A 58 -13.59 18.69 11.18
N HIS A 59 -14.05 17.93 10.19
CA HIS A 59 -14.10 16.47 10.19
C HIS A 59 -13.43 15.88 8.94
N LYS A 60 -12.17 16.26 8.71
CA LYS A 60 -11.32 15.65 7.68
C LYS A 60 -10.78 14.30 8.14
N ILE A 61 -10.91 13.29 7.29
CA ILE A 61 -10.45 11.93 7.52
C ILE A 61 -9.41 11.58 6.45
N LEU A 62 -8.29 11.02 6.89
CA LEU A 62 -7.31 10.35 6.06
C LEU A 62 -7.63 8.86 6.05
N ALA A 63 -7.92 8.32 4.86
CA ALA A 63 -8.09 6.90 4.63
C ALA A 63 -6.83 6.33 3.97
N THR A 64 -6.44 5.14 4.41
CA THR A 64 -5.42 4.33 3.75
C THR A 64 -6.08 3.07 3.22
N TYR A 65 -5.87 2.82 1.93
CA TYR A 65 -6.38 1.67 1.19
C TYR A 65 -5.22 0.76 0.78
N MET A 66 -5.56 -0.48 0.47
CA MET A 66 -4.65 -1.53 0.05
C MET A 66 -5.25 -2.30 -1.13
N THR A 67 -4.42 -2.62 -2.11
CA THR A 67 -4.76 -3.53 -3.22
C THR A 67 -3.64 -4.55 -3.40
N LEU A 68 -4.02 -5.75 -3.84
CA LEU A 68 -3.08 -6.84 -4.18
C LEU A 68 -2.64 -6.69 -5.64
N ASP A 69 -1.34 -6.60 -5.86
CA ASP A 69 -0.78 -6.36 -7.18
C ASP A 69 -0.64 -7.62 -8.03
N ASN A 70 -0.25 -8.73 -7.40
CA ASN A 70 0.00 -10.03 -8.05
C ASN A 70 -1.29 -10.78 -8.48
N LEU A 71 -2.35 -10.03 -8.77
CA LEU A 71 -3.56 -10.49 -9.43
C LEU A 71 -3.52 -10.05 -10.91
N TYR A 72 -4.23 -10.77 -11.80
CA TYR A 72 -4.40 -10.32 -13.18
C TYR A 72 -4.97 -8.89 -13.22
N ALA A 73 -4.53 -8.08 -14.19
CA ALA A 73 -4.97 -6.69 -14.37
C ALA A 73 -6.50 -6.53 -14.27
N TYR A 74 -7.25 -7.36 -15.00
CA TYR A 74 -8.72 -7.33 -15.00
C TYR A 74 -9.38 -7.70 -13.65
N ASN A 75 -8.64 -8.33 -12.73
CA ASN A 75 -9.09 -8.62 -11.38
C ASN A 75 -8.78 -7.45 -10.44
N ARG A 76 -7.55 -6.90 -10.48
CA ARG A 76 -7.13 -5.79 -9.61
C ARG A 76 -7.80 -4.45 -9.91
N ASP A 77 -8.27 -4.24 -11.14
CA ASP A 77 -8.90 -2.97 -11.56
C ASP A 77 -10.35 -2.79 -11.07
N LYS A 78 -10.87 -3.70 -10.24
CA LYS A 78 -12.22 -3.61 -9.66
C LYS A 78 -12.20 -2.88 -8.33
N VAL A 79 -13.21 -2.06 -8.08
CA VAL A 79 -13.40 -1.36 -6.78
C VAL A 79 -13.42 -2.35 -5.61
N ASP A 80 -13.97 -3.54 -5.81
CA ASP A 80 -14.03 -4.60 -4.80
C ASP A 80 -12.64 -5.11 -4.34
N GLN A 81 -11.57 -4.82 -5.10
CA GLN A 81 -10.18 -5.13 -4.74
C GLN A 81 -9.46 -3.98 -4.03
N ILE A 82 -10.16 -2.88 -3.75
CA ILE A 82 -9.64 -1.76 -2.95
C ILE A 82 -10.12 -1.95 -1.52
N HIS A 83 -9.21 -2.35 -0.64
CA HIS A 83 -9.52 -2.65 0.75
C HIS A 83 -9.12 -1.49 1.65
N LEU A 84 -10.05 -0.98 2.45
CA LEU A 84 -9.76 0.03 3.46
C LEU A 84 -9.02 -0.62 4.64
N VAL A 85 -7.81 -0.13 4.95
CA VAL A 85 -6.96 -0.68 6.02
C VAL A 85 -6.77 0.26 7.21
N SER A 86 -7.01 1.56 7.04
CA SER A 86 -6.95 2.52 8.15
C SER A 86 -7.78 3.77 7.90
N LEU A 87 -8.41 4.28 8.95
CA LEU A 87 -9.06 5.60 8.99
C LEU A 87 -8.49 6.40 10.16
N CYS A 88 -8.04 7.62 9.87
CA CYS A 88 -7.56 8.54 10.89
C CYS A 88 -8.19 9.92 10.71
N LYS A 89 -8.63 10.55 11.80
CA LYS A 89 -8.97 11.98 11.75
C LYS A 89 -7.70 12.78 11.55
N ASP A 90 -7.71 13.74 10.63
CA ASP A 90 -6.57 14.63 10.36
C ASP A 90 -6.04 15.32 11.63
N LYS A 91 -6.94 15.66 12.57
CA LYS A 91 -6.58 16.21 13.89
C LYS A 91 -5.76 15.24 14.74
N CYS A 92 -6.05 13.95 14.70
CA CYS A 92 -5.29 12.92 15.41
C CYS A 92 -3.90 12.77 14.80
N LEU A 93 -3.80 12.82 13.46
CA LEU A 93 -2.52 12.79 12.77
C LEU A 93 -1.62 13.97 13.16
N LYS A 94 -2.19 15.19 13.20
CA LYS A 94 -1.47 16.40 13.64
C LYS A 94 -1.06 16.37 15.10
N HIS A 95 -1.88 15.79 15.97
CA HIS A 95 -1.62 15.78 17.42
C HIS A 95 -0.65 14.67 17.85
N PHE A 96 -0.80 13.46 17.29
CA PHE A 96 -0.01 12.29 17.70
C PHE A 96 1.16 11.96 16.76
N GLY A 97 1.19 12.54 15.56
CA GLY A 97 2.17 12.25 14.52
C GLY A 97 1.87 10.96 13.76
N ALA A 98 2.38 10.89 12.52
CA ALA A 98 2.19 9.75 11.62
C ALA A 98 2.72 8.44 12.22
N ALA A 99 3.91 8.46 12.83
CA ALA A 99 4.53 7.27 13.39
C ALA A 99 3.63 6.56 14.42
N LYS A 100 2.96 7.30 15.30
CA LYS A 100 2.08 6.72 16.32
C LYS A 100 0.75 6.26 15.74
N VAL A 101 0.19 7.02 14.79
CA VAL A 101 -1.08 6.69 14.13
C VAL A 101 -0.95 5.43 13.28
N PHE A 102 0.14 5.30 12.52
CA PHE A 102 0.36 4.19 11.60
C PHE A 102 1.13 3.03 12.22
N LYS A 103 1.58 3.14 13.47
CA LYS A 103 2.34 2.10 14.17
C LYS A 103 1.71 0.72 14.02
N ARG A 104 0.40 0.61 14.26
CA ARG A 104 -0.29 -0.69 14.19
C ARG A 104 -0.25 -1.28 12.78
N LEU A 105 -0.54 -0.46 11.75
CA LEU A 105 -0.48 -0.89 10.36
C LEU A 105 0.94 -1.34 9.97
N LEU A 106 1.97 -0.60 10.41
CA LEU A 106 3.36 -0.95 10.16
C LEU A 106 3.80 -2.22 10.88
N ASP A 107 3.38 -2.40 12.14
CA ASP A 107 3.66 -3.62 12.90
C ASP A 107 3.04 -4.84 12.18
N ASP A 108 1.79 -4.72 11.69
CA ASP A 108 1.12 -5.79 10.93
C ASP A 108 1.80 -6.06 9.56
N LEU A 109 2.24 -5.02 8.85
CA LEU A 109 3.03 -5.18 7.61
C LEU A 109 4.39 -5.85 7.87
N CYS A 110 5.04 -5.54 8.99
CA CYS A 110 6.31 -6.17 9.38
C CYS A 110 6.13 -7.66 9.69
N VAL A 111 5.02 -8.03 10.32
CA VAL A 111 4.64 -9.43 10.53
C VAL A 111 4.39 -10.12 9.18
N LEU A 112 3.65 -9.48 8.26
CA LEU A 112 3.43 -10.03 6.92
C LEU A 112 4.75 -10.28 6.17
N GLU A 113 5.68 -9.33 6.24
CA GLU A 113 6.99 -9.41 5.57
C GLU A 113 7.92 -10.47 6.16
N LYS A 114 7.79 -10.79 7.46
CA LYS A 114 8.65 -11.78 8.14
C LYS A 114 8.02 -13.17 8.18
N GLU A 115 6.78 -13.25 8.60
CA GLU A 115 6.08 -14.47 8.96
C GLU A 115 5.15 -14.95 7.85
N GLY A 116 4.60 -14.03 7.06
CA GLY A 116 3.65 -14.32 5.99
C GLY A 116 2.23 -14.61 6.47
N ILE A 117 1.41 -15.23 5.61
CA ILE A 117 0.01 -15.56 5.91
C ILE A 117 -0.16 -17.09 5.85
N ASP A 118 -0.74 -17.65 6.91
CA ASP A 118 -1.23 -19.02 6.91
C ASP A 118 -2.71 -19.04 6.51
N THR A 119 -3.02 -19.75 5.43
CA THR A 119 -4.38 -19.87 4.90
C THR A 119 -5.10 -21.11 5.42
N GLY A 120 -4.48 -21.94 6.28
CA GLY A 120 -5.07 -23.15 6.86
C GLY A 120 -5.31 -24.29 5.86
N HIS A 121 -5.08 -24.06 4.56
CA HIS A 121 -5.27 -25.04 3.48
C HIS A 121 -3.94 -25.66 3.03
N GLY A 122 -2.96 -25.77 3.94
CA GLY A 122 -1.64 -26.34 3.69
C GLY A 122 -0.71 -25.48 2.82
N ARG A 123 -1.17 -24.32 2.34
CA ARG A 123 -0.35 -23.33 1.65
C ARG A 123 0.01 -22.21 2.62
N HIS A 124 1.10 -22.44 3.34
CA HIS A 124 1.85 -21.34 3.92
C HIS A 124 2.62 -20.64 2.79
N VAL A 125 2.53 -19.32 2.70
CA VAL A 125 3.59 -18.55 2.03
C VAL A 125 4.80 -18.56 2.99
N LYS A 126 5.49 -19.69 3.06
CA LYS A 126 6.60 -19.91 4.01
C LYS A 126 7.81 -19.07 3.59
N GLY A 127 8.21 -18.15 4.47
CA GLY A 127 9.37 -17.29 4.31
C GLY A 127 9.00 -15.94 3.70
N GLY A 128 8.74 -14.95 4.56
CA GLY A 128 8.39 -13.58 4.20
C GLY A 128 7.26 -13.45 3.19
N GLY A 129 6.02 -13.43 3.67
CA GLY A 129 4.84 -13.69 2.84
C GLY A 129 4.36 -12.53 1.99
N GLY A 130 4.95 -11.35 2.09
CA GLY A 130 4.67 -10.25 1.19
C GLY A 130 5.19 -8.91 1.68
N GLY A 131 5.13 -7.89 0.83
CA GLY A 131 5.62 -6.56 1.15
C GLY A 131 4.90 -5.48 0.38
N VAL A 132 5.08 -4.23 0.82
CA VAL A 132 4.54 -3.06 0.13
C VAL A 132 5.50 -2.63 -0.97
N ALA A 133 5.07 -2.66 -2.23
CA ALA A 133 5.89 -2.19 -3.35
C ALA A 133 5.99 -0.67 -3.38
N PHE A 134 4.85 0.01 -3.19
CA PHE A 134 4.82 1.46 -3.03
C PHE A 134 3.58 1.91 -2.26
N ILE A 135 3.66 3.15 -1.78
CA ILE A 135 2.54 3.90 -1.27
C ILE A 135 2.36 5.16 -2.11
N SER A 136 1.13 5.43 -2.54
CA SER A 136 0.77 6.63 -3.28
C SER A 136 -0.28 7.44 -2.52
N GLY A 137 -0.45 8.70 -2.88
CA GLY A 137 -1.49 9.53 -2.29
C GLY A 137 -1.79 10.75 -3.13
N ASN A 138 -2.96 11.36 -2.92
CA ASN A 138 -3.26 12.67 -3.48
C ASN A 138 -2.24 13.72 -2.99
N ASN A 139 -2.22 14.95 -3.54
CA ASN A 139 -1.21 15.97 -3.20
C ASN A 139 -0.90 16.04 -1.68
N PHE A 140 -1.93 16.08 -0.84
CA PHE A 140 -1.75 16.15 0.61
C PHE A 140 -1.26 14.84 1.24
N GLY A 141 -1.77 13.70 0.75
CA GLY A 141 -1.27 12.37 1.12
C GLY A 141 0.20 12.20 0.77
N SER A 142 0.60 12.54 -0.45
CA SER A 142 2.00 12.47 -0.93
C SER A 142 2.95 13.36 -0.12
N HIS A 143 2.52 14.56 0.29
CA HIS A 143 3.32 15.42 1.18
C HIS A 143 3.53 14.82 2.58
N THR A 144 2.52 14.11 3.09
CA THR A 144 2.59 13.38 4.37
C THR A 144 3.47 12.14 4.24
N ILE A 145 3.31 11.39 3.15
CA ILE A 145 4.10 10.20 2.84
C ILE A 145 5.58 10.53 2.68
N GLY A 146 5.90 11.56 1.89
CA GLY A 146 7.27 11.97 1.56
C GLY A 146 7.95 12.90 2.57
N GLY A 147 7.29 13.25 3.67
CA GLY A 147 7.90 14.00 4.78
C GLY A 147 8.20 15.48 4.50
N TYR A 148 7.68 16.02 3.39
CA TYR A 148 7.97 17.38 2.93
C TYR A 148 7.30 18.49 3.77
N LEU A 149 6.36 18.14 4.67
CA LEU A 149 5.72 19.11 5.59
C LEU A 149 5.63 18.67 7.07
N GLN A 150 5.80 17.39 7.40
CA GLN A 150 6.20 16.84 8.72
C GLN A 150 5.99 15.31 8.71
N VAL A 151 7.06 14.57 9.02
CA VAL A 151 7.17 13.11 9.24
C VAL A 151 6.77 12.23 8.04
N SER A 152 7.79 11.65 7.41
CA SER A 152 7.71 10.74 6.26
C SER A 152 7.28 9.32 6.64
N LEU A 153 6.33 8.73 5.92
CA LEU A 153 6.07 7.27 5.93
C LEU A 153 7.10 6.51 5.07
N VAL A 154 7.79 7.18 4.16
CA VAL A 154 8.80 6.59 3.25
C VAL A 154 10.00 6.02 4.01
N ASN A 155 10.36 6.57 5.18
CA ASN A 155 11.52 6.13 5.96
C ASN A 155 11.28 4.90 6.85
N MET A 156 10.14 4.21 6.75
CA MET A 156 9.87 3.04 7.62
C MET A 156 9.90 1.68 6.90
N CYS A 157 9.74 1.62 5.58
CA CYS A 157 9.88 0.37 4.82
C CYS A 157 11.05 0.37 3.81
N ALA A 158 11.59 1.53 3.41
CA ALA A 158 12.71 1.57 2.47
C ALA A 158 14.07 1.22 3.11
N ASP A 159 14.20 1.35 4.43
CA ASP A 159 15.46 1.13 5.16
C ASP A 159 15.61 -0.29 5.76
N ILE A 160 14.72 -1.24 5.42
CA ILE A 160 14.77 -2.64 5.92
C ILE A 160 14.77 -3.68 4.77
N ALA A 161 15.13 -3.26 3.54
CA ALA A 161 15.35 -4.20 2.43
C ALA A 161 16.61 -3.86 1.61
#